data_AF-Q568Q8-F1
#
_entry.id   AF-Q568Q8-F1
#
_cell.length_a   1.000
_cell.length_b   1.000
_cell.length_c   1.000
_cell.angle_alpha   90.00
_cell.angle_beta   90.00
_cell.angle_gamma   90.00
#
_symmetry.space_group_name_H-M   'P 1'
#
loop_
_entity.id
_entity.type
_entity.pdbx_description
1 polymer ?
#
loop_
_entity_poly.entity_id
_entity_poly.type
_entity_poly.pdbx_seq_one_letter_code
_entity_poly.pdbx_strand_id
1 'polypeptide(L)'
;MWEDDRNKLGGRWLMTLSKQQRHNDLDRYWMETLLCLIGESFDEASEDVCGAVVNVRPKGDKIAIWTGNCQNRDAIMTIGQQYKERLSLPSKTLIGYQSHDDTSSKSGSTTKNMYSV
;
A
#
# COMPACT_ATOMS: atom_id res chain seq x y z
N MET A 1 -3.09 -3.97 -13.77
CA MET A 1 -2.04 -2.93 -13.94
C MET A 1 -2.68 -1.56 -13.76
N TRP A 2 -1.92 -0.45 -13.79
CA TRP A 2 -2.48 0.89 -13.51
C TRP A 2 -3.45 1.37 -14.60
N GLU A 3 -3.37 0.78 -15.79
CA GLU A 3 -4.24 1.01 -16.94
C GLU A 3 -5.65 0.40 -16.78
N ASP A 4 -5.81 -0.52 -15.83
CA ASP A 4 -7.10 -1.16 -15.56
C ASP A 4 -8.13 -0.13 -15.06
N ASP A 5 -9.38 -0.25 -15.50
CA ASP A 5 -10.46 0.67 -15.11
C ASP A 5 -10.66 0.74 -13.59
N ARG A 6 -10.39 -0.35 -12.86
CA ARG A 6 -10.44 -0.39 -11.40
C ARG A 6 -9.23 0.26 -10.72
N ASN A 7 -8.14 0.55 -11.44
CA ASN A 7 -6.90 1.05 -10.85
C ASN A 7 -6.51 2.46 -11.31
N LYS A 8 -6.98 2.90 -12.48
CA LYS A 8 -6.50 4.13 -13.14
C LYS A 8 -6.78 5.43 -12.36
N LEU A 9 -7.87 5.47 -11.59
CA LEU A 9 -8.22 6.58 -10.69
C LEU A 9 -7.80 6.30 -9.23
N GLY A 10 -7.11 5.20 -9.03
CA GLY A 10 -6.74 4.67 -7.74
C GLY A 10 -5.39 5.17 -7.24
N GLY A 11 -4.87 4.44 -6.28
CA GLY A 11 -3.57 4.68 -5.69
C GLY A 11 -3.14 3.50 -4.85
N ARG A 12 -2.07 3.70 -4.08
CA ARG A 12 -1.50 2.66 -3.26
C ARG A 12 -0.99 3.15 -1.92
N TRP A 13 -1.25 2.38 -0.87
CA TRP A 13 -0.47 2.45 0.37
C TRP A 13 0.86 1.76 0.14
N LEU A 14 1.97 2.48 0.29
CA LEU A 14 3.31 1.98 -0.01
C LEU A 14 4.15 1.85 1.27
N MET A 15 4.53 0.61 1.58
CA MET A 15 5.55 0.30 2.58
C MET A 15 6.86 -0.04 1.87
N THR A 16 7.97 0.56 2.32
CA THR A 16 9.32 0.27 1.82
C THR A 16 10.14 -0.40 2.91
N LEU A 17 10.78 -1.52 2.59
CA LEU A 17 11.66 -2.26 3.47
C LEU A 17 13.12 -2.05 3.04
N SER A 18 14.00 -1.87 4.02
CA SER A 18 15.45 -1.92 3.79
C SER A 18 15.89 -3.34 3.44
N LYS A 19 17.08 -3.47 2.83
CA LYS A 19 17.66 -4.78 2.49
C LYS A 19 17.81 -5.68 3.72
N GLN A 20 18.11 -5.10 4.88
CA GLN A 20 18.28 -5.79 6.16
C GLN A 20 16.97 -6.43 6.65
N GLN A 21 15.82 -5.84 6.31
CA GLN A 21 14.51 -6.34 6.71
C GLN A 21 14.02 -7.50 5.85
N ARG A 22 14.61 -7.75 4.66
CA ARG A 22 14.13 -8.79 3.74
C ARG A 22 13.98 -10.15 4.41
N HIS A 23 15.03 -10.58 5.11
CA HIS A 23 15.09 -11.94 5.67
C HIS A 23 14.18 -12.14 6.89
N ASN A 24 13.84 -11.07 7.61
CA ASN A 24 13.11 -11.16 8.88
C ASN A 24 11.65 -10.71 8.75
N ASP A 25 11.37 -9.78 7.84
CA ASP A 25 10.09 -9.06 7.81
C ASP A 25 9.31 -9.23 6.50
N LEU A 26 9.97 -9.44 5.35
CA LEU A 26 9.29 -9.38 4.05
C LEU A 26 8.18 -10.43 3.94
N ASP A 27 8.51 -11.69 4.22
CA ASP A 27 7.56 -12.79 4.09
C ASP A 27 6.41 -12.66 5.10
N ARG A 28 6.72 -12.23 6.32
CA ARG A 28 5.71 -11.96 7.36
C ARG A 28 4.75 -10.86 6.91
N TYR A 29 5.27 -9.70 6.51
CA TYR A 29 4.41 -8.60 6.06
C TYR A 29 3.62 -8.96 4.81
N TRP A 30 4.22 -9.70 3.87
CA TRP A 30 3.52 -10.13 2.67
C TRP A 30 2.40 -11.12 3.00
N MET A 31 2.65 -12.08 3.90
CA MET A 31 1.61 -13.00 4.39
C MET A 31 0.46 -12.25 5.05
N GLU A 32 0.76 -11.34 6.00
CA GLU A 32 -0.27 -10.53 6.67
C GLU A 32 -1.06 -9.66 5.67
N THR A 33 -0.39 -9.14 4.63
CA THR A 33 -1.07 -8.40 3.55
C THR A 33 -2.05 -9.30 2.81
N LEU A 34 -1.64 -10.52 2.43
CA LEU A 34 -2.51 -11.48 1.75
C LEU A 34 -3.71 -11.86 2.64
N LEU A 35 -3.48 -12.09 3.94
CA LEU A 35 -4.54 -12.38 4.91
C LEU A 35 -5.52 -11.22 5.07
N CYS A 36 -5.04 -9.97 5.07
CA CYS A 36 -5.91 -8.79 5.11
C CYS A 36 -6.83 -8.73 3.89
N LEU A 37 -6.31 -9.05 2.70
CA LEU A 37 -7.07 -9.05 1.46
C LEU A 37 -8.13 -10.16 1.44
N ILE A 38 -7.72 -11.43 1.59
CA ILE A 38 -8.68 -12.54 1.50
C ILE A 38 -9.66 -12.58 2.68
N GLY A 39 -9.28 -11.97 3.80
CA GLY A 39 -10.11 -11.87 4.99
C GLY A 39 -11.01 -10.64 5.00
N GLU A 40 -11.02 -9.81 3.94
CA GLU A 40 -11.80 -8.57 3.86
C GLU A 40 -11.64 -7.73 5.14
N SER A 41 -10.38 -7.56 5.58
CA SER A 41 -10.05 -7.05 6.90
C SER A 41 -10.20 -5.53 7.05
N PHE A 42 -10.79 -4.85 6.06
CA PHE A 42 -10.99 -3.40 6.01
C PHE A 42 -12.45 -2.97 6.13
N ASP A 43 -13.31 -3.85 6.66
CA ASP A 43 -14.75 -3.61 6.80
C ASP A 43 -15.38 -3.16 5.47
N GLU A 44 -16.27 -2.16 5.48
CA GLU A 44 -16.88 -1.58 4.27
C GLU A 44 -15.84 -0.99 3.30
N ALA A 45 -14.67 -0.57 3.78
CA ALA A 45 -13.61 -0.05 2.92
C ALA A 45 -12.91 -1.15 2.10
N SER A 46 -13.17 -2.44 2.38
CA SER A 46 -12.62 -3.55 1.59
C SER A 46 -13.11 -3.52 0.14
N GLU A 47 -14.30 -2.95 -0.13
CA GLU A 47 -14.82 -2.76 -1.50
C GLU A 47 -13.93 -1.87 -2.37
N ASP A 48 -13.15 -0.97 -1.75
CA ASP A 48 -12.22 -0.10 -2.45
C ASP A 48 -10.86 -0.77 -2.73
N VAL A 49 -10.59 -1.96 -2.18
CA VAL A 49 -9.32 -2.67 -2.38
C VAL A 49 -9.31 -3.39 -3.73
N CYS A 50 -8.32 -3.09 -4.56
CA CYS A 50 -8.12 -3.75 -5.85
C CYS A 50 -7.19 -4.96 -5.77
N GLY A 51 -6.24 -4.94 -4.82
CA GLY A 51 -5.25 -6.00 -4.66
C GLY A 51 -3.98 -5.51 -3.98
N ALA A 52 -2.93 -6.34 -4.00
CA ALA A 52 -1.65 -6.02 -3.41
C ALA A 52 -0.48 -6.42 -4.31
N VAL A 53 0.65 -5.73 -4.16
CA VAL A 53 1.86 -5.93 -4.95
C VAL A 53 3.07 -6.00 -4.02
N VAL A 54 3.89 -7.04 -4.20
CA VAL A 54 5.25 -7.10 -3.65
C VAL A 54 6.29 -6.89 -4.75
N ASN A 55 7.25 -6.00 -4.50
CA ASN A 55 8.38 -5.75 -5.40
C ASN A 55 9.68 -6.06 -4.70
N VAL A 56 10.31 -7.17 -5.08
CA VAL A 56 11.63 -7.54 -4.59
C VAL A 56 12.70 -6.84 -5.41
N ARG A 57 13.56 -6.00 -4.80
CA ARG A 57 14.59 -5.23 -5.54
C ARG A 57 15.92 -5.15 -4.78
N PRO A 58 17.08 -5.06 -5.46
CA PRO A 58 18.38 -5.01 -4.77
C PRO A 58 18.54 -3.86 -3.76
N LYS A 59 17.89 -2.70 -4.01
CA LYS A 59 17.98 -1.49 -3.16
C LYS A 59 17.00 -1.49 -1.97
N GLY A 60 16.11 -2.47 -1.87
CA GLY A 60 15.06 -2.51 -0.86
C GLY A 60 13.74 -2.96 -1.47
N ASP A 61 12.90 -3.58 -0.66
CA ASP A 61 11.64 -4.17 -1.10
C ASP A 61 10.48 -3.21 -0.90
N LYS A 62 9.39 -3.44 -1.63
CA LYS A 62 8.17 -2.68 -1.46
C LYS A 62 6.99 -3.63 -1.37
N ILE A 63 6.08 -3.36 -0.44
CA ILE A 63 4.76 -3.97 -0.38
C ILE A 63 3.75 -2.84 -0.51
N ALA A 64 2.72 -3.05 -1.33
CA ALA A 64 1.68 -2.07 -1.52
C ALA A 64 0.29 -2.69 -1.60
N ILE A 65 -0.71 -2.04 -0.99
CA ILE A 65 -2.13 -2.29 -1.22
C ILE A 65 -2.62 -1.24 -2.20
N TRP A 66 -3.28 -1.68 -3.27
CA TRP A 66 -3.86 -0.82 -4.30
C TRP A 66 -5.35 -0.64 -4.02
N THR A 67 -5.85 0.59 -4.18
CA THR A 67 -7.27 0.90 -4.07
C THR A 67 -7.78 1.58 -5.34
N GLY A 68 -9.09 1.53 -5.57
CA GLY A 68 -9.68 1.93 -6.85
C GLY A 68 -9.97 3.42 -7.02
N ASN A 69 -10.11 4.16 -5.93
CA ASN A 69 -10.41 5.59 -5.94
C ASN A 69 -9.52 6.34 -4.94
N CYS A 70 -8.55 7.11 -5.42
CA CYS A 70 -7.67 7.91 -4.58
C CYS A 70 -8.31 9.14 -3.92
N GLN A 71 -9.56 9.47 -4.28
CA GLN A 71 -10.31 10.58 -3.67
C GLN A 71 -11.26 10.13 -2.55
N ASN A 72 -11.49 8.81 -2.38
CA ASN A 72 -12.28 8.31 -1.25
C ASN A 72 -11.47 8.33 0.05
N ARG A 73 -11.31 9.54 0.61
CA ARG A 73 -10.44 9.78 1.78
C ARG A 73 -10.79 8.86 2.96
N ASP A 74 -12.06 8.65 3.24
CA ASP A 74 -12.50 7.91 4.42
C ASP A 74 -12.11 6.44 4.31
N ALA A 75 -12.35 5.82 3.14
CA ALA A 75 -11.91 4.45 2.88
C ALA A 75 -10.38 4.34 2.88
N ILE A 76 -9.67 5.24 2.20
CA ILE A 76 -8.20 5.22 2.13
C ILE A 76 -7.56 5.32 3.51
N MET A 77 -8.03 6.25 4.36
CA MET A 77 -7.51 6.43 5.71
C MET A 77 -7.83 5.22 6.60
N THR A 78 -9.03 4.65 6.46
CA THR A 78 -9.43 3.42 7.19
C THR A 78 -8.53 2.25 6.82
N ILE A 79 -8.36 1.98 5.52
CA ILE A 79 -7.47 0.92 5.02
C ILE A 79 -6.05 1.13 5.53
N GLY A 80 -5.53 2.36 5.45
CA GLY A 80 -4.17 2.67 5.88
C GLY A 80 -3.95 2.41 7.36
N GLN A 81 -4.84 2.92 8.21
CA GLN A 81 -4.73 2.80 9.67
C GLN A 81 -4.83 1.33 10.10
N GLN A 82 -5.84 0.62 9.61
CA GLN A 82 -6.01 -0.79 9.93
C GLN A 82 -4.86 -1.64 9.38
N TYR A 83 -4.36 -1.35 8.17
CA TYR A 83 -3.23 -2.06 7.61
C TYR A 83 -1.96 -1.87 8.46
N LYS A 84 -1.68 -0.64 8.90
CA LYS A 84 -0.55 -0.34 9.81
C LYS A 84 -0.67 -1.13 11.12
N GLU A 85 -1.86 -1.23 11.68
CA GLU A 85 -2.15 -2.00 12.90
C GLU A 85 -1.99 -3.51 12.68
N ARG A 86 -2.55 -4.07 11.60
CA ARG A 86 -2.45 -5.50 11.25
C ARG A 86 -1.01 -5.94 11.07
N LEU A 87 -0.19 -5.12 10.42
CA LEU A 87 1.24 -5.38 10.28
C LEU A 87 2.04 -5.21 11.58
N SER A 88 1.41 -4.69 12.65
CA SER A 88 2.06 -4.36 13.92
C SER A 88 3.26 -3.43 13.74
N LEU A 89 3.12 -2.43 12.86
CA LEU A 89 4.21 -1.48 12.62
C LEU A 89 4.40 -0.56 13.84
N PRO A 90 5.65 -0.18 14.16
CA PRO A 90 5.90 0.81 15.21
C PRO A 90 5.11 2.10 14.97
N SER A 91 4.60 2.72 16.03
CA SER A 91 3.77 3.94 15.93
C SER A 91 4.44 5.09 15.16
N LYS A 92 5.76 5.20 15.26
CA LYS A 92 6.59 6.19 14.56
C LYS A 92 6.78 5.90 13.06
N THR A 93 6.51 4.68 12.61
CA THR A 93 6.60 4.32 11.20
C THR A 93 5.44 4.96 10.46
N LEU A 94 5.76 5.82 9.49
CA LEU A 94 4.77 6.38 8.57
C LEU A 94 4.76 5.57 7.28
N ILE A 95 3.58 5.16 6.85
CA ILE A 95 3.36 4.67 5.48
C ILE A 95 2.64 5.76 4.68
N GLY A 96 2.93 5.82 3.38
CA GLY A 96 2.43 6.87 2.50
C GLY A 96 1.48 6.33 1.44
N TYR A 97 0.41 7.06 1.17
CA TYR A 97 -0.51 6.78 0.07
C TYR A 97 -0.17 7.64 -1.15
N GLN A 98 -0.05 7.03 -2.31
CA GLN A 98 0.33 7.69 -3.58
C GLN A 98 -0.72 7.38 -4.65
N SER A 99 -1.20 8.40 -5.36
CA SER A 99 -2.04 8.16 -6.54
C SER A 99 -1.24 7.44 -7.63
N HIS A 100 -1.93 6.65 -8.45
CA HIS A 100 -1.30 6.02 -9.60
C HIS A 100 -0.91 7.06 -10.67
N ASP A 101 -1.72 8.09 -10.86
CA ASP A 101 -1.48 9.17 -11.83
C ASP A 101 -0.23 10.00 -11.49
N ASP A 102 -0.02 10.36 -10.21
CA ASP A 102 1.20 11.05 -9.78
C ASP A 102 2.45 10.15 -9.88
N THR A 103 2.26 8.83 -9.82
CA THR A 103 3.35 7.86 -9.90
C THR A 103 3.75 7.58 -11.35
N SER A 104 2.79 7.57 -12.29
CA SER A 104 3.04 7.30 -13.71
C SER A 104 3.63 8.52 -14.45
N SER A 105 3.23 9.73 -14.06
CA SER A 105 3.63 10.98 -14.71
C SER A 105 5.02 11.50 -14.34
N LYS A 106 5.72 10.88 -13.37
CA LYS A 106 7.00 11.38 -12.85
C LYS A 106 8.24 10.68 -13.41
N SER A 107 9.23 11.50 -13.74
CA SER A 107 10.59 11.07 -14.15
C SER A 107 11.58 10.95 -12.98
N GLY A 108 11.16 11.22 -11.74
CA GLY A 108 12.01 11.24 -10.53
C GLY A 108 11.73 10.08 -9.56
N SER A 109 12.62 9.88 -8.58
CA SER A 109 12.56 8.71 -7.69
C SER A 109 11.47 8.75 -6.60
N THR A 110 10.86 9.90 -6.33
CA THR A 110 9.94 10.10 -5.18
C THR A 110 8.62 10.74 -5.61
N THR A 111 7.52 9.99 -5.47
CA THR A 111 6.15 10.51 -5.61
C THR A 111 5.72 11.20 -4.31
N LYS A 112 4.94 12.28 -4.41
CA LYS A 112 4.40 12.97 -3.24
C LYS A 112 3.26 12.12 -2.66
N ASN A 113 3.21 11.96 -1.35
CA ASN A 113 2.11 11.26 -0.72
C ASN A 113 0.88 12.19 -0.63
N MET A 114 -0.30 11.66 -0.96
CA MET A 114 -1.59 12.34 -0.73
C MET A 114 -2.01 12.22 0.73
N TYR A 115 -1.80 11.04 1.32
CA TYR A 115 -2.11 10.73 2.71
C TYR A 115 -0.93 10.00 3.36
N SER A 116 -0.86 10.06 4.68
CA SER A 116 0.10 9.30 5.49
C SER A 116 -0.58 8.85 6.78
N VAL A 117 -0.23 7.65 7.25
CA VAL A 117 -0.66 7.08 8.54
C VAL A 117 0.52 6.49 9.28
#